data_AF-A0A090R199-F1
#
_entry.id   AF-A0A090R199-F1
#
_cell.length_a   1.000
_cell.length_b   1.000
_cell.length_c   1.000
_cell.angle_alpha   90.00
_cell.angle_beta   90.00
_cell.angle_gamma   90.00
#
_symmetry.space_group_name_H-M   'P 1'
#
loop_
_entity.id
_entity.type
_entity.pdbx_description
1 polymer ?
#
loop_
_entity_poly.entity_id
_entity_poly.type
_entity_poly.pdbx_seq_one_letter_code
_entity_poly.pdbx_strand_id
1 'polypeptide(L)'
;MDAGAAGFNNSIVPVIRVSGNTSLITADMDINACGIMDATDTIDNVSNKIVEKVFNVANGGTTNLEGVGYAYASLYQKDQRLEHVIGICPQ
;
A
#
# COMPACT_ATOMS: atom_id res chain seq x y z
N MET A 1 8.93 11.60 11.76
CA MET A 1 7.82 10.83 12.36
C MET A 1 6.96 10.40 11.21
N ASP A 2 7.12 9.15 10.77
CA ASP A 2 6.28 8.61 9.70
C ASP A 2 4.86 8.48 10.23
N ALA A 3 3.91 9.07 9.50
CA ALA A 3 2.50 9.01 9.81
C ALA A 3 2.09 7.54 9.94
N GLY A 4 1.30 7.21 10.97
CA GLY A 4 0.94 5.84 11.38
C GLY A 4 0.14 4.99 10.39
N ALA A 5 0.21 5.26 9.08
CA ALA A 5 -0.04 4.24 8.08
C ALA A 5 1.04 3.17 8.21
N ALA A 6 0.66 1.90 8.32
CA ALA A 6 1.59 0.79 8.35
C ALA A 6 2.69 1.03 7.30
N GLY A 7 3.94 1.13 7.75
CA GLY A 7 5.12 1.44 6.93
C GLY A 7 5.48 0.31 5.96
N PHE A 8 4.48 -0.20 5.26
CA PHE A 8 4.62 -1.21 4.23
C PHE A 8 5.22 -0.53 3.00
N ASN A 9 6.48 -0.84 2.75
CA ASN A 9 7.15 -0.64 1.48
C ASN A 9 7.53 -2.03 0.95
N ASN A 10 7.83 -2.18 -0.32
CA ASN A 10 8.37 -3.43 -0.84
C ASN A 10 9.30 -3.11 -2.01
N SER A 11 10.52 -3.66 -1.99
CA SER A 11 11.49 -3.45 -3.07
C SER A 11 11.23 -4.31 -4.31
N ILE A 12 10.43 -5.37 -4.18
CA ILE A 12 10.10 -6.32 -5.25
C ILE A 12 8.85 -5.87 -6.01
N VAL A 13 7.88 -5.31 -5.30
CA VAL A 13 6.61 -4.85 -5.90
C VAL A 13 6.36 -3.38 -5.56
N PRO A 14 6.01 -2.53 -6.52
CA PRO A 14 5.73 -1.12 -6.25
C PRO A 14 4.50 -1.00 -5.34
N VAL A 15 4.56 -0.04 -4.39
CA VAL A 15 3.49 0.23 -3.44
C VAL A 15 2.93 1.63 -3.70
N ILE A 16 1.67 1.70 -4.13
CA ILE A 16 0.93 2.94 -4.30
C ILE A 16 0.19 3.25 -3.00
N ARG A 17 0.50 4.38 -2.36
CA ARG A 17 -0.14 4.79 -1.09
C ARG A 17 -1.31 5.74 -1.34
N VAL A 18 -2.45 5.42 -0.73
CA VAL A 18 -3.69 6.22 -0.78
C VAL A 18 -4.11 6.55 0.64
N SER A 19 -4.39 7.82 0.94
CA SER A 19 -4.88 8.26 2.25
C SER A 19 -6.16 9.05 2.12
N GLY A 20 -7.16 8.68 2.92
CA GLY A 20 -8.36 9.47 3.16
C GLY A 20 -8.32 10.25 4.49
N ASN A 21 -7.16 10.32 5.15
CA ASN A 21 -6.99 11.05 6.40
C ASN A 21 -6.02 12.23 6.19
N THR A 22 -6.55 13.44 6.31
CA THR A 22 -5.80 14.70 6.13
C THR A 22 -4.63 14.83 7.10
N SER A 23 -4.75 14.27 8.30
CA SER A 23 -3.70 14.28 9.32
C SER A 23 -2.56 13.31 9.03
N LEU A 24 -2.75 12.39 8.08
CA LEU A 24 -1.77 11.37 7.67
C LEU A 24 -1.27 11.60 6.23
N ILE A 25 -1.43 12.82 5.70
CA ILE A 25 -0.87 13.17 4.39
C ILE A 25 0.57 13.60 4.55
N THR A 26 1.45 12.82 3.93
CA THR A 26 2.90 12.97 3.96
C THR A 26 3.47 12.91 2.53
N ALA A 27 4.77 13.17 2.37
CA ALA A 27 5.41 13.27 1.05
C ALA A 27 5.48 11.94 0.29
N ASP A 28 5.41 10.82 1.00
CA ASP A 28 5.47 9.44 0.50
C ASP A 28 4.11 8.90 0.01
N MET A 29 3.12 9.78 -0.12
CA MET A 29 1.73 9.44 -0.39
C MET A 29 1.42 9.78 -1.84
N ASP A 30 0.91 8.81 -2.62
CA ASP A 30 0.68 8.98 -4.06
C ASP A 30 -0.67 9.64 -4.36
N ILE A 31 -1.72 9.33 -3.59
CA ILE A 31 -3.09 9.76 -3.87
C ILE A 31 -3.78 10.24 -2.60
N ASN A 32 -4.22 11.50 -2.62
CA ASN A 32 -5.08 12.09 -1.59
C ASN A 32 -6.57 11.82 -1.92
N ALA A 33 -7.24 11.06 -1.06
CA ALA A 33 -8.67 10.75 -1.14
C ALA A 33 -9.53 11.54 -0.13
N CYS A 34 -8.96 12.47 0.63
CA CYS A 34 -9.68 13.24 1.66
C CYS A 34 -10.81 14.11 1.08
N GLY A 35 -10.65 14.56 -0.18
CA GLY A 35 -11.63 15.40 -0.87
C GLY A 35 -13.02 14.76 -0.97
N ILE A 36 -13.13 13.43 -0.88
CA ILE A 36 -14.41 12.72 -0.80
C ILE A 36 -15.18 13.11 0.46
N MET A 37 -14.51 13.16 1.61
CA MET A 37 -15.14 13.53 2.89
C MET A 37 -15.40 15.04 2.97
N ASP A 38 -14.53 15.85 2.35
CA ASP A 38 -14.66 17.31 2.31
C ASP A 38 -15.64 17.80 1.22
N ALA A 39 -16.27 16.89 0.47
CA ALA A 39 -17.13 17.18 -0.68
C ALA A 39 -16.48 18.05 -1.78
N THR A 40 -15.14 18.04 -1.85
CA THR A 40 -14.35 18.74 -2.87
C THR A 40 -13.89 17.81 -4.00
N ASP A 41 -14.10 16.50 -3.84
CA ASP A 41 -13.83 15.46 -4.84
C ASP A 41 -14.92 14.38 -4.80
N THR A 42 -15.00 13.55 -5.83
CA THR A 42 -15.97 12.45 -5.93
C THR A 42 -15.29 11.10 -5.84
N ILE A 43 -16.05 10.07 -5.45
CA ILE A 43 -15.59 8.68 -5.45
C ILE A 43 -15.12 8.26 -6.85
N ASP A 44 -15.89 8.62 -7.88
CA ASP A 44 -15.56 8.29 -9.27
C ASP A 44 -14.24 8.92 -9.71
N ASN A 45 -14.01 10.19 -9.39
CA ASN A 45 -12.77 10.87 -9.76
C ASN A 45 -11.56 10.31 -9.00
N VAL A 46 -11.67 10.06 -7.70
CA VAL A 46 -10.59 9.44 -6.91
C VAL A 46 -10.30 8.02 -7.40
N SER A 47 -11.32 7.23 -7.73
CA SER A 47 -11.13 5.89 -8.27
C SER A 47 -10.43 5.90 -9.64
N ASN A 48 -10.77 6.84 -10.52
CA ASN A 48 -10.06 7.04 -11.78
C ASN A 48 -8.58 7.39 -11.55
N LYS A 49 -8.26 8.29 -10.60
CA LYS A 49 -6.87 8.61 -10.24
C LYS A 49 -6.10 7.38 -9.76
N ILE A 50 -6.74 6.49 -8.98
CA ILE A 50 -6.13 5.22 -8.54
C ILE A 50 -5.81 4.33 -9.74
N VAL A 51 -6.78 4.13 -10.63
CA VAL A 51 -6.62 3.27 -11.81
C VAL A 51 -5.55 3.83 -12.75
N GLU A 52 -5.55 5.13 -13.00
CA GLU A 52 -4.52 5.80 -13.82
C GLU A 52 -3.12 5.66 -13.22
N LYS A 53 -2.97 5.84 -11.90
CA LYS A 53 -1.69 5.65 -11.22
C LYS A 53 -1.22 4.20 -11.31
N VAL A 54 -2.11 3.21 -11.20
CA VAL A 54 -1.77 1.80 -11.43
C VAL A 54 -1.23 1.58 -12.83
N PHE A 55 -1.89 2.11 -13.87
CA PHE A 55 -1.38 2.01 -15.24
C PHE A 55 -0.04 2.70 -15.42
N ASN A 56 0.14 3.89 -14.84
CA ASN A 56 1.41 4.62 -14.91
C ASN A 56 2.56 3.82 -14.27
N VAL A 57 2.34 3.26 -13.08
CA VAL A 57 3.33 2.47 -12.35
C VAL A 57 3.63 1.15 -13.06
N ALA A 58 2.61 0.46 -13.57
CA ALA A 58 2.79 -0.75 -14.36
C ALA A 58 3.61 -0.52 -15.64
N ASN A 59 3.58 0.71 -16.19
CA ASN A 59 4.39 1.13 -17.34
C ASN A 59 5.78 1.67 -16.95
N GLY A 60 6.22 1.50 -15.69
CA GLY A 60 7.54 1.92 -15.21
C GLY A 60 7.59 3.31 -14.58
N GLY A 61 6.44 3.94 -14.33
CA GLY A 61 6.36 5.12 -13.46
C GLY A 61 6.69 4.75 -12.01
N THR A 62 7.27 5.69 -11.27
CA THR A 62 7.67 5.47 -9.87
C THR A 62 6.54 5.81 -8.89
N THR A 63 6.55 5.17 -7.72
CA THR A 63 5.74 5.62 -6.57
C THR A 63 6.53 6.56 -5.67
N ASN A 64 5.83 7.37 -4.87
CA ASN A 64 6.45 8.34 -3.95
C ASN A 64 7.25 7.67 -2.81
N LEU A 65 7.08 6.37 -2.63
CA LEU A 65 7.74 5.57 -1.60
C LEU A 65 9.04 4.90 -2.10
N GLU A 66 9.27 4.87 -3.42
CA GLU A 66 10.47 4.30 -3.99
C GLU A 66 11.71 5.11 -3.55
N GLY A 67 12.73 4.42 -3.04
CA GLY A 67 13.92 5.04 -2.47
C GLY A 67 13.80 5.50 -1.02
N VAL A 68 12.60 5.46 -0.42
CA VAL A 68 12.42 5.62 1.03
C VAL A 68 12.73 4.30 1.72
N GLY A 69 13.63 4.32 2.72
CA GLY A 69 14.13 3.13 3.39
C GLY A 69 13.03 2.17 3.86
N TYR A 70 13.27 0.87 3.69
CA TYR A 70 12.33 -0.17 4.07
C TYR A 70 12.72 -0.81 5.41
N ALA A 71 11.79 -0.86 6.35
CA ALA A 71 12.05 -1.33 7.71
C ALA A 71 11.58 -2.77 8.00
N TYR A 72 10.67 -3.36 7.21
CA TYR A 72 10.00 -4.62 7.61
C TYR A 72 9.63 -5.56 6.45
N ALA A 73 10.53 -6.48 6.09
CA ALA A 73 10.18 -7.72 5.39
C ALA A 73 9.71 -8.76 6.40
N SER A 74 8.45 -8.67 6.81
CA SER A 74 7.82 -9.74 7.57
C SER A 74 7.65 -10.96 6.66
N LEU A 75 8.64 -11.85 6.70
CA LEU A 75 8.53 -13.19 6.12
C LEU A 75 7.57 -14.00 6.98
N TYR A 76 6.38 -14.28 6.45
CA TYR A 76 5.48 -15.24 7.06
C TYR A 76 5.97 -16.65 6.76
N GLN A 77 6.68 -17.26 7.72
CA GLN A 77 7.12 -18.64 7.61
C GLN A 77 6.00 -19.55 8.13
N LYS A 78 5.36 -20.29 7.23
CA LYS A 78 4.48 -21.39 7.59
C LYS A 78 5.31 -22.50 8.23
N ASP A 79 4.99 -22.88 9.46
CA ASP A 79 5.58 -24.06 10.08
C ASP A 79 4.85 -25.30 9.57
N GLN A 80 5.49 -26.03 8.66
CA GLN A 80 4.96 -27.28 8.10
C GLN A 80 4.65 -28.32 9.18
N ARG A 81 5.34 -28.30 10.34
CA ARG A 81 5.05 -29.19 11.46
C ARG A 81 3.72 -28.85 12.11
N LEU A 82 3.46 -27.55 12.32
CA LEU A 82 2.18 -27.08 12.85
C LEU A 82 1.05 -27.41 11.88
N GLU A 83 1.25 -27.16 10.57
CA GLU A 83 0.24 -27.46 9.54
C GLU A 83 -0.11 -28.96 9.45
N HIS A 84 0.85 -29.85 9.74
CA HIS A 84 0.59 -31.29 9.88
C HIS A 84 -0.22 -31.62 11.13
N VAL A 85 0.10 -31.01 12.28
CA VAL A 85 -0.61 -31.27 13.56
C VAL A 85 -2.06 -30.82 13.49
N ILE A 86 -2.35 -29.70 12.81
CA ILE A 86 -3.70 -29.15 12.67
C ILE A 86 -4.44 -29.62 11.42
N GLY A 87 -3.88 -30.58 10.68
CA GLY A 87 -4.55 -31.23 9.54
C GLY A 87 -4.75 -30.35 8.31
N ILE A 88 -3.99 -29.27 8.17
CA ILE A 88 -4.07 -28.35 7.02
C ILE A 88 -3.17 -28.83 5.86
N CYS A 89 -2.11 -29.59 6.17
CA CYS A 89 -1.26 -30.25 5.17
C CYS A 89 -1.44 -31.78 5.23
N PRO A 90 -1.89 -32.46 4.15
CA PRO A 90 -1.96 -33.92 4.11
C PRO A 90 -0.56 -34.54 4.04
N GLN A 91 -0.43 -35.75 4.61
CA GLN A 91 0.80 -36.55 4.64
C GLN A 91 1.22 -37.02 3.25
#